data_AF-A0A7W8KL41-F1
#
_entry.id   AF-A0A7W8KL41-F1
#
_cell.length_a   1.000
_cell.length_b   1.000
_cell.length_c   1.000
_cell.angle_alpha   90.00
_cell.angle_beta   90.00
_cell.angle_gamma   90.00
#
_symmetry.space_group_name_H-M   'P 1'
#
loop_
_entity.id
_entity.type
_entity.pdbx_description
1 polymer ?
#
loop_
_entity_poly.entity_id
_entity_poly.type
_entity_poly.pdbx_seq_one_letter_code
_entity_poly.pdbx_strand_id
1 'polypeptide(L)'
;MTASQNGQATTMPATTVAQYVDQRRGVIDQVARTPYTTDANYAIGTIPQDTPPLIPGQDVELVQTNCSVCHATTFISSQPPLPGSTWHDEVYKMKEKYGATFISDETAGKIIAYLSAHYTPETRITEPTQAAEQP
;
A
#
# COMPACT_ATOMS: atom_id res chain seq x y z
N MET A 1 -46.17 -42.68 -17.05
CA MET A 1 -45.29 -41.53 -17.35
C MET A 1 -44.90 -40.92 -16.00
N THR A 2 -43.88 -41.47 -15.32
CA THR A 2 -42.49 -40.95 -15.27
C THR A 2 -42.44 -39.48 -14.85
N ALA A 3 -42.09 -39.20 -13.58
CA ALA A 3 -40.81 -38.60 -13.14
C ALA A 3 -40.74 -37.08 -13.47
N SER A 4 -40.16 -36.14 -12.71
CA SER A 4 -39.10 -36.18 -11.71
C SER A 4 -38.99 -34.77 -11.10
N GLN A 5 -38.99 -34.71 -9.76
CA GLN A 5 -38.01 -34.04 -8.88
C GLN A 5 -37.24 -32.79 -9.39
N ASN A 6 -37.10 -31.77 -8.54
CA ASN A 6 -35.87 -31.57 -7.73
C ASN A 6 -35.88 -30.21 -7.01
N GLY A 7 -35.96 -30.25 -5.68
CA GLY A 7 -35.52 -29.15 -4.83
C GLY A 7 -34.00 -29.04 -4.90
N GLN A 8 -33.48 -27.85 -5.17
CA GLN A 8 -32.05 -27.62 -5.19
C GLN A 8 -31.56 -27.47 -3.75
N ALA A 9 -30.95 -28.54 -3.23
CA ALA A 9 -30.11 -28.46 -2.05
C ALA A 9 -28.83 -27.72 -2.44
N THR A 10 -28.60 -26.56 -1.82
CA THR A 10 -27.32 -25.86 -1.89
C THR A 10 -26.28 -26.67 -1.13
N THR A 11 -25.46 -27.43 -1.86
CA THR A 11 -24.30 -28.13 -1.30
C THR A 11 -23.20 -27.12 -1.03
N MET A 12 -22.86 -26.90 0.23
CA MET A 12 -21.65 -26.16 0.62
C MET A 12 -20.41 -26.91 0.08
N PRO A 13 -19.38 -26.22 -0.48
CA PRO A 13 -18.17 -26.89 -0.88
C PRO A 13 -17.44 -27.45 0.35
N ALA A 14 -17.08 -28.72 0.29
CA ALA A 14 -16.34 -29.40 1.35
C ALA A 14 -15.01 -28.67 1.62
N THR A 15 -14.72 -28.40 2.89
CA THR A 15 -13.43 -27.89 3.33
C THR A 15 -12.37 -28.94 3.06
N THR A 16 -11.63 -28.81 1.96
CA THR A 16 -10.45 -29.62 1.69
C THR A 16 -9.37 -29.21 2.68
N VAL A 17 -9.04 -30.11 3.62
CA VAL A 17 -7.86 -29.97 4.48
C VAL A 17 -6.63 -30.01 3.58
N ALA A 18 -5.85 -28.92 3.54
CA ALA A 18 -4.59 -28.89 2.83
C ALA A 18 -3.63 -29.89 3.50
N GLN A 19 -3.34 -31.00 2.82
CA GLN A 19 -2.32 -31.94 3.26
C GLN A 19 -0.95 -31.38 2.83
N TYR A 20 -0.13 -30.99 3.81
CA TYR A 20 1.28 -30.69 3.55
C TYR A 20 2.00 -32.01 3.30
N VAL A 21 2.35 -32.26 2.04
CA VAL A 21 3.29 -33.32 1.68
C VAL A 21 4.69 -32.92 2.14
N ASP A 22 5.42 -33.88 2.73
CA ASP A 22 6.84 -33.73 3.07
C ASP A 22 7.64 -33.40 1.80
N GLN A 23 8.01 -32.12 1.65
CA GLN A 23 8.56 -31.60 0.40
C GLN A 23 10.06 -31.93 0.34
N ARG A 24 10.42 -32.97 -0.42
CA ARG A 24 11.82 -33.27 -0.74
C ARG A 24 12.45 -32.04 -1.41
N ARG A 25 13.53 -31.50 -0.83
CA ARG A 25 14.28 -30.38 -1.42
C ARG A 25 14.69 -30.71 -2.86
N GLY A 26 14.33 -29.84 -3.79
CA GLY A 26 14.82 -29.86 -5.17
C GLY A 26 13.81 -30.29 -6.24
N VAL A 27 12.58 -30.67 -5.87
CA VAL A 27 11.52 -30.99 -6.84
C VAL A 27 10.34 -30.07 -6.58
N ILE A 28 10.08 -29.14 -7.51
CA ILE A 28 8.80 -28.45 -7.57
C ILE A 28 7.80 -29.37 -8.27
N ASP A 29 7.14 -30.25 -7.53
CA ASP A 29 5.97 -30.93 -8.06
C ASP A 29 4.90 -29.87 -8.33
N GLN A 30 4.68 -29.56 -9.61
CA GLN A 30 3.64 -28.63 -10.01
C GLN A 30 2.31 -29.31 -9.69
N VAL A 31 1.66 -28.89 -8.61
CA VAL A 31 0.27 -29.25 -8.33
C VAL A 31 -0.53 -28.99 -9.61
N ALA A 32 -1.23 -30.01 -10.11
CA ALA A 32 -1.97 -29.92 -11.36
C ALA A 32 -2.82 -28.65 -11.37
N ARG A 33 -2.56 -27.77 -12.35
CA ARG A 33 -3.20 -26.46 -12.45
C ARG A 33 -4.71 -26.67 -12.52
N THR A 34 -5.45 -26.19 -11.52
CA THR A 34 -6.91 -26.20 -11.57
C THR A 34 -7.36 -25.44 -12.83
N PRO A 35 -8.34 -25.94 -13.58
CA PRO A 35 -8.82 -25.24 -14.77
C PRO A 35 -9.29 -23.83 -14.39
N TYR A 36 -8.78 -22.82 -15.09
CA TYR A 36 -9.24 -21.45 -14.93
C TYR A 36 -10.71 -21.35 -15.34
N THR A 37 -11.56 -20.81 -14.48
CA THR A 37 -12.94 -20.47 -14.82
C THR A 37 -12.99 -19.00 -15.21
N THR A 38 -13.65 -18.65 -16.31
CA THR A 38 -13.85 -17.25 -16.74
C THR A 38 -14.93 -16.52 -15.94
N ASP A 39 -15.59 -17.22 -15.02
CA ASP A 39 -16.84 -16.77 -14.37
C ASP A 39 -16.58 -16.14 -12.99
N ALA A 40 -15.32 -15.98 -12.59
CA ALA A 40 -14.95 -15.43 -11.30
C ALA A 40 -15.10 -13.91 -11.29
N ASN A 41 -16.29 -13.42 -10.94
CA ASN A 41 -16.54 -12.02 -10.64
C ASN A 41 -16.30 -11.78 -9.14
N TYR A 42 -15.24 -11.05 -8.80
CA TYR A 42 -14.95 -10.63 -7.42
C TYR A 42 -15.46 -9.20 -7.20
N ALA A 43 -16.43 -9.04 -6.30
CA ALA A 43 -16.85 -7.71 -5.84
C ALA A 43 -15.86 -7.19 -4.79
N ILE A 44 -15.03 -6.23 -5.17
CA ILE A 44 -13.98 -5.65 -4.29
C ILE A 44 -14.45 -4.41 -3.49
N GLY A 45 -15.75 -4.08 -3.55
CA GLY A 45 -16.31 -2.91 -2.87
C GLY A 45 -15.83 -1.58 -3.47
N THR A 46 -16.10 -0.48 -2.76
CA THR A 46 -15.68 0.87 -3.16
C THR A 46 -14.21 1.07 -2.82
N ILE A 47 -13.40 1.53 -3.78
CA ILE A 47 -11.99 1.88 -3.55
C ILE A 47 -11.90 3.38 -3.22
N PRO A 48 -11.25 3.78 -2.11
CA PRO A 48 -10.96 5.19 -1.84
C PRO A 48 -10.14 5.79 -2.98
N GLN A 49 -10.64 6.88 -3.57
CA GLN A 49 -9.95 7.59 -4.66
C GLN A 49 -9.08 8.75 -4.15
N ASP A 50 -9.27 9.15 -2.90
CA ASP A 50 -8.61 10.33 -2.34
C ASP A 50 -7.22 9.99 -1.81
N THR A 51 -6.31 10.96 -1.94
CA THR A 51 -4.99 10.91 -1.30
C THR A 51 -5.13 11.38 0.14
N PRO A 52 -4.83 10.54 1.15
CA PRO A 52 -4.80 10.97 2.54
C PRO A 52 -3.96 12.24 2.72
N PRO A 53 -4.42 13.19 3.55
CA PRO A 53 -3.66 14.40 3.82
C PRO A 53 -2.35 14.07 4.56
N LEU A 54 -1.35 14.92 4.32
CA LEU A 54 -0.10 14.89 5.10
C LEU A 54 -0.33 15.40 6.53
N ILE A 55 0.54 15.01 7.48
CA ILE A 55 0.45 15.44 8.88
C ILE A 55 0.58 16.98 8.92
N PRO A 56 -0.37 17.72 9.51
CA PRO A 56 -0.29 19.17 9.57
C PRO A 56 1.00 19.63 10.27
N GLY A 57 1.69 20.60 9.68
CA GLY A 57 2.96 21.09 10.22
C GLY A 57 3.53 22.24 9.42
N GLN A 58 4.61 22.84 9.93
CA GLN A 58 5.36 23.86 9.21
C GLN A 58 5.85 23.30 7.87
N ASP A 59 5.68 24.05 6.79
CA ASP A 59 6.12 23.69 5.43
C ASP A 59 5.38 22.49 4.77
N VAL A 60 4.27 22.01 5.35
CA VAL A 60 3.45 20.94 4.73
C VAL A 60 2.98 21.29 3.31
N GLU A 61 2.63 22.55 3.06
CA GLU A 61 2.19 23.03 1.74
C GLU A 61 3.33 22.99 0.71
N LEU A 62 4.59 23.19 1.14
CA LEU A 62 5.75 23.03 0.27
C LEU A 62 5.91 21.57 -0.17
N VAL A 63 5.74 20.62 0.76
CA VAL A 63 5.79 19.19 0.43
C VAL A 63 4.64 18.83 -0.51
N GLN A 64 3.42 19.26 -0.19
CA GLN A 64 2.25 18.99 -1.02
C GLN A 64 2.46 19.51 -2.45
N THR A 65 2.91 20.75 -2.60
CA THR A 65 3.06 21.40 -3.92
C THR A 65 4.22 20.82 -4.74
N ASN A 66 5.36 20.50 -4.11
CA ASN A 66 6.55 20.05 -4.83
C ASN A 66 6.54 18.54 -5.11
N CYS A 67 6.06 17.73 -4.17
CA CYS A 67 6.09 16.27 -4.30
C CYS A 67 4.91 15.72 -5.10
N SER A 68 3.79 16.46 -5.21
CA SER A 68 2.64 16.03 -5.99
C SER A 68 2.78 16.21 -7.50
N VAL A 69 3.89 16.78 -7.97
CA VAL A 69 4.15 17.03 -9.40
C VAL A 69 4.28 15.72 -10.18
N CYS A 70 4.88 14.68 -9.56
CA CYS A 70 5.21 13.43 -10.24
C CYS A 70 4.44 12.21 -9.71
N HIS A 71 4.00 12.23 -8.45
CA HIS A 71 3.29 11.12 -7.82
C HIS A 71 2.36 11.63 -6.71
N ALA A 72 1.42 10.80 -6.26
CA ALA A 72 0.61 11.15 -5.08
C ALA A 72 1.49 11.25 -3.82
N THR A 73 1.12 12.10 -2.87
CA THR A 73 1.83 12.25 -1.59
C THR A 73 1.64 11.03 -0.67
N THR A 74 0.77 10.09 -1.04
CA THR A 74 0.65 8.77 -0.38
C THR A 74 1.96 8.02 -0.34
N PHE A 75 2.86 8.21 -1.30
CA PHE A 75 4.18 7.59 -1.29
C PHE A 75 5.03 8.02 -0.09
N ILE A 76 4.75 9.15 0.54
CA ILE A 76 5.41 9.62 1.76
C ILE A 76 4.81 8.90 2.97
N SER A 77 3.48 8.90 3.08
CA SER A 77 2.77 8.28 4.21
C SER A 77 2.78 6.75 4.17
N SER A 78 3.03 6.12 3.02
CA SER A 78 3.15 4.67 2.91
C SER A 78 4.55 4.13 3.20
N GLN A 79 5.59 4.98 3.26
CA GLN A 79 6.92 4.50 3.67
C GLN A 79 6.87 3.98 5.10
N PRO A 80 7.67 2.95 5.44
CA PRO A 80 8.00 2.71 6.83
C PRO A 80 8.61 4.00 7.41
N PRO A 81 8.48 4.25 8.72
CA PRO A 81 9.13 5.40 9.33
C PRO A 81 10.65 5.38 9.06
N LEU A 82 11.18 6.44 8.43
CA LEU A 82 12.59 6.51 8.01
C LEU A 82 13.36 7.51 8.88
N PRO A 83 14.62 7.24 9.23
CA PRO A 83 15.48 8.25 9.85
C PRO A 83 15.61 9.50 8.98
N GLY A 84 15.81 10.67 9.58
CA GLY A 84 15.93 11.94 8.84
C GLY A 84 17.04 11.94 7.77
N SER A 85 18.15 11.24 8.02
CA SER A 85 19.22 11.06 7.02
C SER A 85 18.74 10.28 5.78
N THR A 86 17.88 9.28 5.99
CA THR A 86 17.29 8.54 4.87
C THR A 86 16.27 9.39 4.13
N TRP A 87 15.48 10.23 4.82
CA TRP A 87 14.61 11.20 4.16
C TRP A 87 15.37 12.22 3.32
N HIS A 88 16.54 12.67 3.79
CA HIS A 88 17.45 13.48 2.98
C HIS A 88 17.78 12.77 1.67
N ASP A 89 18.24 11.52 1.74
CA ASP A 89 18.62 10.74 0.56
C ASP A 89 17.43 10.50 -0.38
N GLU A 90 16.24 10.25 0.15
CA GLU A 90 15.02 10.09 -0.64
C GLU A 90 14.65 11.38 -1.40
N VAL A 91 14.72 12.55 -0.76
CA VAL A 91 14.45 13.85 -1.41
C VAL A 91 15.50 14.14 -2.48
N TYR A 92 16.79 13.91 -2.19
CA TYR A 92 17.84 14.11 -3.19
C TYR A 92 17.77 13.10 -4.33
N LYS A 93 17.31 11.87 -4.09
CA LYS A 93 16.99 10.91 -5.14
C LYS A 93 15.90 11.44 -6.08
N MET A 94 14.86 12.09 -5.55
CA MET A 94 13.84 12.75 -6.40
C MET A 94 14.46 13.85 -7.27
N LYS A 95 15.30 14.70 -6.67
CA LYS A 95 15.96 15.80 -7.38
C LYS A 95 16.92 15.33 -8.47
N GLU A 96 17.81 14.41 -8.12
CA GLU A 96 18.95 14.03 -8.97
C GLU A 96 18.66 12.88 -9.93
N LYS A 97 17.85 11.90 -9.50
CA LYS A 97 17.61 10.67 -10.27
C LYS A 97 16.25 10.67 -10.97
N TYR A 98 15.25 11.28 -10.36
CA TYR A 98 13.89 11.35 -10.93
C TYR A 98 13.53 12.71 -11.52
N GLY A 99 14.50 13.64 -11.60
CA GLY A 99 14.36 14.85 -12.40
C GLY A 99 13.58 15.99 -11.72
N ALA A 100 13.38 15.97 -10.41
CA ALA A 100 12.76 17.07 -9.67
C ALA A 100 13.71 18.28 -9.49
N THR A 101 14.37 18.69 -10.57
CA THR A 101 15.37 19.79 -10.58
C THR A 101 14.74 21.17 -10.33
N PHE A 102 13.42 21.28 -10.39
CA PHE A 102 12.66 22.48 -10.02
C PHE A 102 12.66 22.76 -8.50
N ILE A 103 13.00 21.77 -7.68
CA ILE A 103 13.11 21.93 -6.22
C ILE A 103 14.49 22.53 -5.90
N SER A 104 14.54 23.78 -5.47
CA SER A 104 15.79 24.42 -5.03
C SER A 104 16.42 23.72 -3.81
N ASP A 105 17.69 23.92 -3.52
CA ASP A 105 18.34 23.33 -2.34
C ASP A 105 17.76 23.87 -1.02
N GLU A 106 17.37 25.14 -0.99
CA GLU A 106 16.66 25.72 0.14
C GLU A 106 15.30 25.03 0.37
N THR A 107 14.53 24.85 -0.71
CA THR A 107 13.24 24.15 -0.65
C THR A 107 13.42 22.70 -0.24
N ALA A 108 14.45 22.02 -0.75
CA ALA A 108 14.77 20.65 -0.35
C ALA A 108 15.07 20.56 1.14
N GLY A 109 15.85 21.51 1.69
CA GLY A 109 16.11 21.59 3.13
C GLY A 109 14.84 21.69 3.98
N LYS A 110 13.87 22.53 3.56
CA LYS A 110 12.57 22.67 4.24
C LYS A 110 11.74 21.39 4.16
N ILE A 111 11.69 20.75 2.99
CA ILE A 111 11.00 19.46 2.80
C ILE A 111 11.60 18.40 3.72
N ILE A 112 12.94 18.28 3.76
CA ILE A 112 13.64 17.29 4.60
C ILE A 112 13.38 17.56 6.08
N ALA A 113 13.38 18.83 6.51
CA ALA A 113 13.08 19.20 7.89
C ALA A 113 11.65 18.78 8.29
N TYR A 114 10.65 19.05 7.44
CA TYR A 114 9.28 18.59 7.66
C TYR A 114 9.21 17.05 7.74
N LEU A 115 9.79 16.34 6.77
CA LEU A 115 9.75 14.87 6.77
C LEU A 115 10.42 14.28 8.01
N SER A 116 11.52 14.88 8.46
CA SER A 116 12.23 14.48 9.68
C SER A 116 11.46 14.81 10.97
N ALA A 117 10.53 15.77 10.93
CA ALA A 117 9.72 16.14 12.09
C ALA A 117 8.44 15.30 12.24
N HIS A 118 8.00 14.62 11.17
CA HIS A 118 6.68 13.98 11.13
C HIS A 118 6.70 12.50 10.67
N TYR A 119 7.74 12.06 9.97
CA TYR A 119 7.76 10.75 9.31
C TYR A 119 8.97 9.86 9.68
N THR A 120 9.47 10.01 10.92
CA THR A 120 10.58 9.21 11.47
C THR A 120 10.09 8.15 12.47
N PRO A 121 10.90 7.15 12.83
CA PRO A 121 10.52 6.17 13.86
C PRO A 121 10.01 6.82 15.15
N GLU A 122 10.63 7.89 15.60
CA GLU A 122 10.28 8.57 16.85
C GLU A 122 8.92 9.29 16.75
N THR A 123 8.61 9.83 15.58
CA THR A 123 7.44 10.69 15.34
C THR A 123 6.22 9.91 14.86
N ARG A 124 6.42 8.77 14.17
CA ARG A 124 5.34 7.87 13.72
C ARG A 124 4.93 6.81 14.75
N ILE A 125 5.82 6.41 15.66
CA ILE A 125 5.49 5.41 16.70
C ILE A 125 4.72 6.05 17.86
N THR A 126 4.81 7.37 18.03
CA THR A 126 4.15 8.12 19.11
C THR A 126 2.79 8.72 18.74
N GLU A 127 2.33 8.60 17.48
CA GLU A 127 0.94 8.92 17.15
C GLU A 127 0.04 7.74 17.55
N PRO A 128 -0.84 7.89 18.56
CA PRO A 128 -1.87 6.89 18.79
C PRO A 128 -2.76 6.87 17.55
N THR A 129 -3.21 5.68 17.16
CA THR A 129 -4.23 5.41 16.16
C THR A 129 -5.36 6.46 16.17
N GLN A 130 -5.20 7.55 15.44
CA GLN A 130 -6.23 8.55 15.14
C GLN A 130 -6.37 8.65 13.61
N ALA A 131 -6.63 7.50 13.00
CA ALA A 131 -7.10 7.42 11.61
C ALA A 131 -8.34 6.52 11.46
N ALA A 132 -8.97 6.18 12.59
CA ALA A 132 -10.20 5.40 12.64
C ALA A 132 -11.26 6.12 13.48
N GLU A 133 -11.52 7.39 13.17
CA GLU A 133 -12.81 8.04 13.45
C GLU A 133 -12.85 9.36 12.65
N GLN A 134 -13.44 9.33 11.46
CA GLN A 134 -14.04 10.50 10.81
C GLN A 134 -15.44 10.05 10.36
N PRO A 135 -16.48 10.87 10.59
CA PRO A 135 -17.89 10.47 10.60
C PRO A 135 -18.45 9.99 9.25
#